data_AF-A0A0V0G434-F1
#
_entry.id   AF-A0A0V0G434-F1
#
_cell.length_a   1.000
_cell.length_b   1.000
_cell.length_c   1.000
_cell.angle_alpha   90.00
_cell.angle_beta   90.00
_cell.angle_gamma   90.00
#
_symmetry.space_group_name_H-M   'P 1'
#
loop_
_entity.id
_entity.type
_entity.pdbx_description
1 polymer ?
#
loop_
_entity_poly.entity_id
_entity_poly.type
_entity_poly.pdbx_seq_one_letter_code
_entity_poly.pdbx_strand_id
1 'polypeptide(L)'
;FLMLRRHNKRKSSVDGISSPAKVKEHHKKRTVKDMIPPIKWTQIGTVSGLHIYPMKSGRRVNLTKAEAMDIGLQEICRKGRLPLRDRVFVVYREKEKTFISNKTYPKMFNLTVNTLNTNIVELSSEKEKIIFKVPEKNGLDYVNLWEENVPTIDCGDEVSAWISKIILNKDNGLRIGYWPDISRRDVTEVYTDFMRIYENMCNDFTGAYSDLGSYLIVNQASVDDLNLKISDNKDRVSADNFRPNVVVAGAVPYSEDKWTWIKIGEDAIFRTFKPCLRCSVTTINPDTLERSKAHEPIKTLKSYRLLEDTEQRKVEGDHPVMGMYMGVHTKGRIKFGDPVFISSN
;
A
#
# COMPACT_ATOMS: atom_id res chain seq x y z
N PHE A 1 -3.84 10.76 -3.95
CA PHE A 1 -4.49 12.04 -3.63
C PHE A 1 -4.29 12.18 -2.12
N LEU A 2 -3.07 12.45 -1.67
CA LEU A 2 -2.91 13.54 -0.71
C LEU A 2 -2.88 14.79 -1.59
N MET A 3 -3.98 15.56 -1.62
CA MET A 3 -3.94 16.89 -2.20
C MET A 3 -3.58 17.87 -1.08
N LEU A 4 -2.30 18.26 -1.09
CA LEU A 4 -1.80 19.63 -0.91
C LEU A 4 -2.63 20.55 0.01
N ARG A 5 -2.12 20.76 1.23
CA ARG A 5 -2.28 22.08 1.88
C ARG A 5 -0.99 22.88 1.72
N ARG A 6 -0.96 23.80 0.75
CA ARG A 6 -0.05 24.95 0.79
C ARG A 6 -0.50 25.85 1.95
N HIS A 7 0.23 25.85 3.06
CA HIS A 7 0.06 26.86 4.10
C HIS A 7 0.68 28.18 3.62
N ASN A 8 -0.15 29.08 3.09
CA ASN A 8 0.23 30.47 2.90
C ASN A 8 0.36 31.14 4.28
N LYS A 9 1.58 31.25 4.80
CA LYS A 9 1.88 32.18 5.90
C LYS A 9 1.84 33.61 5.35
N ARG A 10 0.69 34.29 5.50
CA ARG A 10 0.66 35.76 5.46
C ARG A 10 1.37 36.27 6.71
N LYS A 11 2.47 37.01 6.51
CA LYS A 11 3.05 37.87 7.55
C LYS A 11 2.07 39.04 7.77
N SER A 12 1.50 39.12 8.97
CA SER A 12 0.97 40.35 9.52
C SER A 12 1.56 40.50 10.91
N SER A 13 2.46 41.47 11.05
CA SER A 13 3.04 41.96 12.29
C SER A 13 1.99 42.76 13.06
N VAL A 14 1.57 42.29 14.24
CA VAL A 14 1.16 43.13 15.39
C VAL A 14 1.45 42.34 16.68
N ASP A 15 1.90 43.09 17.67
CA ASP A 15 2.55 42.74 18.93
C ASP A 15 1.84 41.75 19.89
N GLY A 16 2.68 40.99 20.60
CA GLY A 16 2.61 40.94 22.07
C GLY A 16 1.51 40.10 22.74
N ILE A 17 1.48 38.77 22.55
CA ILE A 17 0.89 37.84 23.52
C ILE A 17 1.77 36.59 23.60
N SER A 18 2.16 36.22 24.83
CA SER A 18 2.99 35.04 25.12
C SER A 18 2.34 33.77 24.58
N SER A 19 3.12 33.01 23.79
CA SER A 19 2.71 31.70 23.28
C SER A 19 2.51 30.75 24.47
N PRO A 20 1.35 30.06 24.60
CA PRO A 20 1.26 28.95 25.54
C PRO A 20 2.21 27.85 25.05
N ALA A 21 3.04 27.35 25.97
CA ALA A 21 3.96 26.26 25.71
C ALA A 21 3.19 25.08 25.12
N LYS A 22 3.57 24.66 23.90
CA LYS A 22 3.11 23.38 23.34
C LYS A 22 3.65 22.28 24.25
N VAL A 23 2.79 21.76 25.12
CA VAL A 23 3.02 20.49 25.82
C VAL A 23 3.20 19.45 24.72
N LYS A 24 4.45 19.03 24.48
CA LYS A 24 4.73 17.85 23.68
C LYS A 24 4.23 16.67 24.50
N GLU A 25 2.98 16.28 24.27
CA GLU A 25 2.48 15.02 24.77
C GLU A 25 3.33 13.93 24.12
N HIS A 26 4.28 13.37 24.88
CA HIS A 26 5.10 12.27 24.44
C HIS A 26 4.19 11.04 24.36
N HIS A 27 3.43 10.90 23.27
CA HIS A 27 2.80 9.64 22.94
C HIS A 27 3.91 8.59 22.87
N LYS A 28 3.95 7.71 23.88
CA LYS A 28 4.86 6.58 23.92
C LYS A 28 4.72 5.85 22.59
N LYS A 29 5.82 5.73 21.82
CA LYS A 29 5.79 5.07 20.50
C LYS A 29 5.30 3.64 20.69
N ARG A 30 4.01 3.39 20.46
CA ARG A 30 3.38 2.07 20.56
C ARG A 30 4.01 1.18 19.50
N THR A 31 4.44 -0.01 19.91
CA THR A 31 5.04 -1.00 19.01
C THR A 31 4.10 -2.18 18.83
N VAL A 32 4.33 -2.98 17.81
CA VAL A 32 3.54 -4.20 17.59
C VAL A 32 3.64 -5.17 18.78
N LYS A 33 4.77 -5.16 19.50
CA LYS A 33 5.01 -6.01 20.68
C LYS A 33 4.10 -5.68 21.86
N ASP A 34 3.56 -4.46 21.91
CA ASP A 34 2.65 -4.03 22.97
C ASP A 34 1.20 -4.49 22.71
N MET A 35 0.92 -5.11 21.57
CA MET A 35 -0.41 -5.53 21.16
C MET A 35 -0.60 -7.02 21.43
N ILE A 36 -1.51 -7.38 22.33
CA ILE A 36 -1.74 -8.78 22.72
C ILE A 36 -2.81 -9.41 21.81
N PRO A 37 -2.49 -10.46 21.03
CA PRO A 37 -3.47 -11.19 20.23
C PRO A 37 -4.53 -11.89 21.10
N PRO A 38 -5.74 -12.12 20.57
CA PRO A 38 -6.78 -12.86 21.29
C PRO A 38 -6.44 -14.35 21.38
N ILE A 39 -7.05 -15.01 22.35
CA ILE A 39 -6.94 -16.46 22.54
C ILE A 39 -8.01 -17.20 21.73
N LYS A 40 -9.18 -16.57 21.53
CA LYS A 40 -10.32 -17.15 20.79
C LYS A 40 -10.37 -16.62 19.37
N TRP A 41 -10.59 -17.55 18.44
CA TRP A 41 -10.61 -17.31 17.01
C TRP A 41 -11.85 -17.95 16.38
N THR A 42 -12.56 -17.21 15.56
CA THR A 42 -13.69 -17.72 14.76
C THR A 42 -13.31 -17.72 13.29
N GLN A 43 -13.43 -18.85 12.61
CA GLN A 43 -13.21 -18.92 11.17
C GLN A 43 -14.33 -18.19 10.43
N ILE A 44 -13.97 -17.31 9.50
CA ILE A 44 -14.92 -16.51 8.71
C ILE A 44 -14.82 -16.76 7.20
N GLY A 45 -13.82 -17.52 6.77
CA GLY A 45 -13.58 -17.73 5.35
C GLY A 45 -12.25 -18.39 5.05
N THR A 46 -11.81 -18.22 3.81
CA THR A 46 -10.52 -18.69 3.31
C THR A 46 -9.84 -17.64 2.44
N VAL A 47 -8.53 -17.75 2.29
CA VAL A 47 -7.75 -16.93 1.36
C VAL A 47 -8.11 -17.31 -0.07
N SER A 48 -8.70 -16.38 -0.82
CA SER A 48 -9.04 -16.53 -2.24
C SER A 48 -8.10 -15.80 -3.19
N GLY A 49 -7.18 -14.98 -2.66
CA GLY A 49 -6.18 -14.27 -3.45
C GLY A 49 -4.98 -13.85 -2.61
N LEU A 50 -3.78 -14.00 -3.18
CA LEU A 50 -2.54 -13.50 -2.60
C LEU A 50 -1.75 -12.76 -3.68
N HIS A 51 -1.41 -11.51 -3.40
CA HIS A 51 -0.77 -10.63 -4.37
C HIS A 51 0.37 -9.82 -3.75
N ILE A 52 1.43 -9.67 -4.53
CA ILE A 52 2.44 -8.64 -4.30
C ILE A 52 2.51 -7.71 -5.51
N TYR A 53 2.97 -6.50 -5.30
CA TYR A 53 3.19 -5.51 -6.34
C TYR A 53 4.61 -4.98 -6.16
N PRO A 54 5.62 -5.69 -6.67
CA PRO A 54 7.01 -5.40 -6.33
C PRO A 54 7.43 -3.99 -6.70
N MET A 55 6.90 -3.47 -7.80
CA MET A 55 6.98 -2.07 -8.19
C MET A 55 5.78 -1.28 -7.64
N LYS A 56 6.04 -0.18 -6.92
CA LYS A 56 4.99 0.78 -6.54
C LYS A 56 4.27 1.25 -7.82
N SER A 57 2.95 1.19 -7.80
CA SER A 57 2.09 1.48 -8.97
C SER A 57 2.27 0.54 -10.16
N GLY A 58 3.08 -0.53 -10.04
CA GLY A 58 3.31 -1.52 -11.08
C GLY A 58 2.28 -2.65 -11.12
N ARG A 59 2.57 -3.65 -11.97
CA ARG A 59 1.76 -4.86 -12.16
C ARG A 59 1.74 -5.74 -10.90
N ARG A 60 0.63 -6.47 -10.74
CA ARG A 60 0.49 -7.50 -9.71
C ARG A 60 1.28 -8.75 -10.07
N VAL A 61 1.76 -9.45 -9.05
CA VAL A 61 2.23 -10.84 -9.12
C VAL A 61 1.32 -11.66 -8.23
N ASN A 62 0.69 -12.68 -8.82
CA ASN A 62 -0.17 -13.61 -8.09
C ASN A 62 0.68 -14.69 -7.43
N LEU A 63 0.41 -14.97 -6.17
CA LEU A 63 1.11 -15.97 -5.38
C LEU A 63 0.14 -17.08 -4.99
N THR A 64 0.61 -18.32 -4.96
CA THR A 64 -0.12 -19.44 -4.34
C THR A 64 0.27 -19.63 -2.88
N LYS A 65 1.44 -19.09 -2.48
CA LYS A 65 1.98 -19.08 -1.12
C LYS A 65 2.98 -17.94 -0.95
N ALA A 66 3.11 -17.45 0.27
CA ALA A 66 4.00 -16.34 0.64
C ALA A 66 4.37 -16.41 2.13
N GLU A 67 5.46 -15.75 2.49
CA GLU A 67 5.77 -15.43 3.89
C GLU A 67 5.20 -14.04 4.23
N ALA A 68 4.51 -13.93 5.36
CA ALA A 68 4.12 -12.66 5.93
C ALA A 68 5.31 -12.08 6.73
N MET A 69 5.93 -11.03 6.17
CA MET A 69 7.09 -10.33 6.74
C MET A 69 6.73 -8.91 7.21
N ASP A 70 7.64 -8.25 7.94
CA ASP A 70 7.36 -6.94 8.54
C ASP A 70 6.90 -5.89 7.51
N ILE A 71 7.52 -5.82 6.32
CA ILE A 71 7.19 -4.81 5.29
C ILE A 71 6.15 -5.26 4.26
N GLY A 72 5.54 -6.43 4.43
CA GLY A 72 4.57 -6.99 3.48
C GLY A 72 4.85 -8.45 3.10
N LEU A 73 4.04 -8.99 2.18
CA LEU A 73 4.22 -10.35 1.68
C LEU A 73 5.56 -10.49 0.93
N GLN A 74 6.18 -11.65 1.13
CA GLN A 74 7.40 -12.08 0.45
C GLN A 74 7.15 -13.40 -0.28
N GLU A 75 7.58 -13.49 -1.53
CA GLU A 75 7.55 -14.71 -2.33
C GLU A 75 8.43 -15.81 -1.70
N ILE A 76 7.93 -17.05 -1.72
CA ILE A 76 8.72 -18.25 -1.39
C ILE A 76 9.33 -18.79 -2.68
N CYS A 77 10.58 -18.42 -2.96
CA CYS A 77 11.32 -18.86 -4.15
C CYS A 77 12.36 -19.95 -3.85
N ARG A 78 12.96 -20.54 -4.90
CA ARG A 78 14.05 -21.53 -4.76
C ARG A 78 15.30 -20.87 -4.17
N LYS A 79 16.12 -21.66 -3.44
CA LYS A 79 17.42 -21.20 -2.93
C LYS A 79 18.26 -20.56 -4.06
N GLY A 80 18.89 -19.43 -3.76
CA GLY A 80 19.73 -18.69 -4.72
C GLY A 80 18.99 -17.63 -5.56
N ARG A 81 17.69 -17.39 -5.32
CA ARG A 81 16.98 -16.23 -5.89
C ARG A 81 16.64 -15.20 -4.83
N LEU A 82 16.69 -13.93 -5.21
CA LEU A 82 16.10 -12.85 -4.42
C LEU A 82 14.58 -13.07 -4.39
N PRO A 83 13.95 -13.22 -3.21
CA PRO A 83 12.50 -13.31 -3.13
C PRO A 83 11.88 -11.95 -3.46
N LEU A 84 10.90 -11.93 -4.36
CA LEU A 84 10.13 -10.72 -4.60
C LEU A 84 9.32 -10.35 -3.35
N ARG A 85 9.25 -9.05 -3.06
CA ARG A 85 8.55 -8.49 -1.90
C ARG A 85 7.64 -7.37 -2.35
N ASP A 86 6.69 -7.05 -1.52
CA ASP A 86 5.68 -6.05 -1.83
C ASP A 86 6.24 -4.62 -1.82
N ARG A 87 6.03 -3.87 -2.92
CA ARG A 87 6.40 -2.45 -3.11
C ARG A 87 7.84 -2.11 -2.68
N VAL A 88 8.82 -2.94 -3.06
CA VAL A 88 10.26 -2.71 -2.78
C VAL A 88 10.98 -1.94 -3.89
N PHE A 89 10.33 -1.71 -5.03
CA PHE A 89 10.79 -0.78 -6.06
C PHE A 89 9.85 0.41 -6.19
N VAL A 90 10.39 1.57 -6.56
CA VAL A 90 9.61 2.78 -6.83
C VAL A 90 10.20 3.54 -8.02
N VAL A 91 9.35 4.09 -8.88
CA VAL A 91 9.79 5.03 -9.93
C VAL A 91 9.61 6.45 -9.41
N TYR A 92 10.62 7.29 -9.55
CA TYR A 92 10.60 8.67 -9.07
C TYR A 92 11.24 9.64 -10.06
N ARG A 93 10.90 10.93 -9.95
CA ARG A 93 11.48 11.99 -10.76
C ARG A 93 12.88 12.31 -10.29
N GLU A 94 13.83 12.35 -11.22
CA GLU A 94 15.24 12.55 -10.93
C GLU A 94 15.53 13.83 -10.13
N LYS A 95 14.93 14.96 -10.54
CA LYS A 95 15.20 16.28 -9.95
C LYS A 95 14.42 16.52 -8.66
N GLU A 96 13.11 16.29 -8.67
CA GLU A 96 12.24 16.59 -7.53
C GLU A 96 12.23 15.48 -6.47
N LYS A 97 12.82 14.32 -6.79
CA LYS A 97 12.81 13.10 -5.96
C LYS A 97 11.41 12.61 -5.60
N THR A 98 10.37 13.03 -6.32
CA THR A 98 8.98 12.65 -6.05
C THR A 98 8.61 11.37 -6.80
N PHE A 99 7.92 10.45 -6.14
CA PHE A 99 7.43 9.25 -6.81
C PHE A 99 6.42 9.58 -7.91
N ILE A 100 6.36 8.75 -8.96
CA ILE A 100 5.28 8.78 -9.94
C ILE A 100 4.27 7.68 -9.66
N SER A 101 3.01 7.87 -10.09
CA SER A 101 1.94 6.91 -9.85
C SER A 101 1.22 6.52 -11.13
N ASN A 102 0.64 5.32 -11.13
CA ASN A 102 -0.25 4.80 -12.16
C ASN A 102 -1.52 5.64 -12.36
N LYS A 103 -1.86 6.49 -11.40
CA LYS A 103 -2.91 7.51 -11.58
C LYS A 103 -2.59 8.44 -12.74
N THR A 104 -1.33 8.89 -12.81
CA THR A 104 -0.85 9.84 -13.84
C THR A 104 -0.30 9.09 -15.05
N TYR A 105 0.34 7.94 -14.83
CA TYR A 105 0.95 7.13 -15.88
C TYR A 105 0.39 5.70 -15.85
N PRO A 106 -0.81 5.43 -16.42
CA PRO A 106 -1.42 4.10 -16.40
C PRO A 106 -0.54 2.99 -16.97
N LYS A 107 0.37 3.31 -17.92
CA LYS A 107 1.37 2.38 -18.46
C LYS A 107 2.22 1.68 -17.39
N MET A 108 2.34 2.26 -16.18
CA MET A 108 3.03 1.59 -15.07
C MET A 108 2.44 0.22 -14.73
N PHE A 109 1.14 -0.01 -14.95
CA PHE A 109 0.53 -1.33 -14.76
C PHE A 109 1.08 -2.43 -15.69
N ASN A 110 1.79 -2.06 -16.77
CA ASN A 110 2.48 -3.01 -17.64
C ASN A 110 3.89 -3.37 -17.12
N LEU A 111 4.41 -2.66 -16.12
CA LEU A 111 5.73 -2.93 -15.54
C LEU A 111 5.69 -4.20 -14.69
N THR A 112 6.38 -5.24 -15.15
CA THR A 112 6.64 -6.47 -14.40
C THR A 112 8.01 -6.43 -13.76
N VAL A 113 8.17 -7.16 -12.65
CA VAL A 113 9.45 -7.33 -11.95
C VAL A 113 9.67 -8.82 -11.75
N ASN A 114 10.81 -9.33 -12.22
CA ASN A 114 11.26 -10.71 -12.05
C ASN A 114 12.65 -10.72 -11.41
N THR A 115 12.96 -11.76 -10.64
CA THR A 115 14.32 -11.98 -10.10
C THR A 115 15.00 -13.11 -10.85
N LEU A 116 16.24 -12.91 -11.27
CA LEU A 116 17.00 -13.92 -12.01
C LEU A 116 18.01 -14.66 -11.10
N ASN A 117 18.51 -13.97 -10.07
CA ASN A 117 19.47 -14.50 -9.08
C ASN A 117 19.28 -13.75 -7.74
N THR A 118 20.24 -13.82 -6.82
CA THR A 118 20.28 -13.18 -5.50
C THR A 118 20.28 -11.66 -5.54
N ASN A 119 20.71 -11.04 -6.64
CA ASN A 119 20.75 -9.59 -6.81
C ASN A 119 20.51 -9.11 -8.25
N ILE A 120 20.10 -10.01 -9.15
CA ILE A 120 19.82 -9.66 -10.55
C ILE A 120 18.31 -9.60 -10.74
N VAL A 121 17.84 -8.47 -11.25
CA VAL A 121 16.42 -8.18 -11.48
C VAL A 121 16.20 -7.90 -12.96
N GLU A 122 15.10 -8.41 -13.48
CA GLU A 122 14.57 -8.07 -14.79
C GLU A 122 13.32 -7.22 -14.62
N LEU A 123 13.29 -6.06 -15.27
CA LEU A 123 12.07 -5.29 -15.47
C LEU A 123 11.62 -5.48 -16.90
N SER A 124 10.31 -5.56 -17.12
CA SER A 124 9.75 -5.64 -18.46
C SER A 124 8.50 -4.78 -18.58
N SER A 125 8.26 -4.29 -19.79
CA SER A 125 7.03 -3.60 -20.18
C SER A 125 6.76 -3.94 -21.64
N GLU A 126 5.66 -4.63 -21.90
CA GLU A 126 5.30 -5.11 -23.25
C GLU A 126 6.42 -5.97 -23.86
N LYS A 127 7.09 -5.49 -24.92
CA LYS A 127 8.19 -6.20 -25.60
C LYS A 127 9.59 -5.78 -25.12
N GLU A 128 9.66 -4.73 -24.30
CA GLU A 128 10.91 -4.16 -23.82
C GLU A 128 11.28 -4.75 -22.47
N LYS A 129 12.57 -4.99 -22.27
CA LYS A 129 13.10 -5.48 -20.99
C LYS A 129 14.48 -4.92 -20.70
N ILE A 130 14.82 -4.86 -19.42
CA ILE A 130 16.15 -4.53 -18.94
C ILE A 130 16.50 -5.45 -17.77
N ILE A 131 17.76 -5.89 -17.73
CA ILE A 131 18.31 -6.71 -16.67
C ILE A 131 19.41 -5.91 -16.01
N PHE A 132 19.36 -5.79 -14.68
CA PHE A 132 20.37 -5.06 -13.92
C PHE A 132 20.64 -5.74 -12.58
N LYS A 133 21.81 -5.42 -12.02
CA LYS A 133 22.16 -5.80 -10.65
C LYS A 133 21.61 -4.73 -9.70
N VAL A 134 20.84 -5.15 -8.71
CA VAL A 134 20.42 -4.29 -7.60
C VAL A 134 21.68 -3.78 -6.88
N PRO A 135 21.88 -2.46 -6.76
CA PRO A 135 23.11 -1.92 -6.18
C PRO A 135 23.26 -2.29 -4.70
N GLU A 136 24.51 -2.32 -4.25
CA GLU A 136 24.82 -2.51 -2.83
C GLU A 136 24.37 -1.31 -2.01
N LYS A 137 24.24 -1.47 -0.69
CA LYS A 137 23.70 -0.44 0.22
C LYS A 137 24.66 0.75 0.47
N ASN A 138 25.51 1.06 -0.50
CA ASN A 138 26.47 2.15 -0.45
C ASN A 138 25.93 3.32 -1.28
N GLY A 139 25.67 4.47 -0.66
CA GLY A 139 25.08 5.64 -1.33
C GLY A 139 23.56 5.72 -1.20
N LEU A 140 23.07 5.82 0.05
CA LEU A 140 21.66 6.07 0.32
C LEU A 140 21.24 7.44 -0.23
N ASP A 141 20.17 7.43 -1.02
CA ASP A 141 19.43 8.61 -1.45
C ASP A 141 18.04 8.57 -0.79
N TYR A 142 17.14 9.46 -1.19
CA TYR A 142 15.76 9.44 -0.76
C TYR A 142 14.75 9.63 -1.90
N VAL A 143 13.54 9.15 -1.66
CA VAL A 143 12.34 9.45 -2.45
C VAL A 143 11.32 10.13 -1.55
N ASN A 144 10.79 11.25 -2.02
CA ASN A 144 9.65 11.91 -1.43
C ASN A 144 8.38 11.12 -1.79
N LEU A 145 7.93 10.31 -0.84
CA LEU A 145 6.68 9.56 -0.90
C LEU A 145 5.61 10.34 -0.14
N TRP A 146 4.77 11.06 -0.88
CA TRP A 146 3.80 11.98 -0.29
C TRP A 146 4.51 13.06 0.56
N GLU A 147 4.26 13.07 1.87
CA GLU A 147 4.88 14.00 2.83
C GLU A 147 6.08 13.35 3.56
N GLU A 148 6.45 12.12 3.20
CA GLU A 148 7.53 11.36 3.80
C GLU A 148 8.79 11.43 2.94
N ASN A 149 9.95 11.61 3.59
CA ASN A 149 11.26 11.41 2.99
C ASN A 149 11.71 9.97 3.29
N VAL A 150 11.68 9.10 2.28
CA VAL A 150 11.89 7.66 2.44
C VAL A 150 13.24 7.24 1.85
N PRO A 151 14.11 6.53 2.61
CA PRO A 151 15.39 6.05 2.09
C PRO A 151 15.25 5.18 0.84
N THR A 152 16.20 5.31 -0.08
CA THR A 152 16.27 4.52 -1.31
C THR A 152 17.71 4.23 -1.71
N ILE A 153 17.90 3.14 -2.46
CA ILE A 153 19.09 2.89 -3.26
C ILE A 153 18.71 3.16 -4.71
N ASP A 154 19.40 4.07 -5.37
CA ASP A 154 19.19 4.32 -6.80
C ASP A 154 19.71 3.14 -7.63
N CYS A 155 18.93 2.68 -8.61
CA CYS A 155 19.25 1.49 -9.43
C CYS A 155 20.19 1.77 -10.62
N GLY A 156 20.69 2.99 -10.78
CA GLY A 156 21.67 3.37 -11.80
C GLY A 156 21.09 3.94 -13.10
N ASP A 157 22.00 4.51 -13.90
CA ASP A 157 21.64 5.33 -15.06
C ASP A 157 21.06 4.52 -16.23
N GLU A 158 21.47 3.27 -16.42
CA GLU A 158 20.93 2.41 -17.47
C GLU A 158 19.44 2.13 -17.26
N VAL A 159 19.07 1.79 -16.02
CA VAL A 159 17.68 1.53 -15.62
C VAL A 159 16.85 2.82 -15.66
N SER A 160 17.46 3.95 -15.26
CA SER A 160 16.90 5.30 -15.36
C SER A 160 16.54 5.68 -16.81
N ALA A 161 17.46 5.47 -17.75
CA ALA A 161 17.23 5.73 -19.17
C ALA A 161 16.11 4.84 -19.73
N TRP A 162 16.13 3.54 -19.40
CA TRP A 162 15.10 2.60 -19.82
C TRP A 162 13.70 3.02 -19.33
N ILE A 163 13.53 3.29 -18.03
CA ILE A 163 12.21 3.63 -17.48
C ILE A 163 11.72 5.00 -17.98
N SER A 164 12.63 5.95 -18.18
CA SER A 164 12.33 7.26 -18.77
C SER A 164 11.79 7.10 -20.19
N LYS A 165 12.39 6.22 -21.00
CA LYS A 165 11.93 5.94 -22.36
C LYS A 165 10.55 5.29 -22.36
N ILE A 166 10.34 4.28 -21.52
CA ILE A 166 9.07 3.53 -21.45
C ILE A 166 7.90 4.41 -21.00
N ILE A 167 8.11 5.26 -19.98
CA ILE A 167 7.02 6.00 -19.34
C ILE A 167 6.87 7.42 -19.92
N LEU A 168 7.97 8.12 -20.20
CA LEU A 168 7.96 9.51 -20.66
C LEU A 168 8.25 9.68 -22.16
N ASN A 169 8.73 8.63 -22.85
CA ASN A 169 9.30 8.74 -24.20
C ASN A 169 10.46 9.76 -24.26
N LYS A 170 11.35 9.70 -23.26
CA LYS A 170 12.54 10.56 -23.12
C LYS A 170 13.73 9.73 -22.65
N ASP A 171 14.95 10.20 -22.90
CA ASP A 171 16.15 9.49 -22.48
C ASP A 171 16.47 9.63 -20.97
N ASN A 172 15.81 10.56 -20.28
CA ASN A 172 16.01 10.81 -18.85
C ASN A 172 14.76 11.43 -18.17
N GLY A 173 14.85 11.64 -16.86
CA GLY A 173 13.87 12.33 -16.03
C GLY A 173 13.18 11.44 -14.99
N LEU A 174 13.27 10.12 -15.11
CA LEU A 174 12.81 9.15 -14.12
C LEU A 174 13.93 8.21 -13.69
N ARG A 175 13.96 7.87 -12.41
CA ARG A 175 14.88 6.90 -11.81
C ARG A 175 14.10 5.79 -11.11
N ILE A 176 14.77 4.67 -10.83
CA ILE A 176 14.20 3.56 -10.06
C ILE A 176 14.93 3.44 -8.72
N GLY A 177 14.17 3.47 -7.64
CA GLY A 177 14.63 3.26 -6.29
C GLY A 177 14.36 1.83 -5.82
N TYR A 178 15.29 1.27 -5.06
CA TYR A 178 15.17 -0.01 -4.38
C TYR A 178 15.19 0.19 -2.85
N TRP A 179 14.31 -0.54 -2.16
CA TRP A 179 14.16 -0.47 -0.72
C TRP A 179 15.42 -1.01 0.00
N PRO A 180 16.08 -0.20 0.86
CA PRO A 180 17.38 -0.55 1.41
C PRO A 180 17.36 -1.53 2.59
N ASP A 181 16.20 -1.88 3.16
CA ASP A 181 16.09 -2.72 4.38
C ASP A 181 17.02 -2.26 5.52
N ILE A 182 17.04 -0.95 5.81
CA ILE A 182 17.84 -0.37 6.91
C ILE A 182 17.00 0.00 8.13
N SER A 183 15.74 0.43 7.93
CA SER A 183 14.85 0.86 9.00
C SER A 183 13.39 0.78 8.56
N ARG A 184 12.46 0.84 9.52
CA ARG A 184 11.03 1.11 9.25
C ARG A 184 10.85 2.58 8.85
N ARG A 185 9.74 2.90 8.18
CA ARG A 185 9.35 4.30 7.98
C ARG A 185 8.87 4.88 9.31
N ASP A 186 9.35 6.09 9.66
CA ASP A 186 8.82 6.84 10.79
C ASP A 186 7.78 7.84 10.28
N VAL A 187 6.51 7.56 10.56
CA VAL A 187 5.40 8.40 10.11
C VAL A 187 4.80 9.23 11.25
N THR A 188 5.44 9.22 12.44
CA THR A 188 4.90 9.82 13.66
C THR A 188 4.61 11.30 13.51
N GLU A 189 5.54 12.06 12.92
CA GLU A 189 5.38 13.50 12.77
C GLU A 189 4.47 13.85 11.59
N VAL A 190 4.60 13.12 10.48
CA VAL A 190 3.89 13.40 9.22
C VAL A 190 2.40 13.03 9.29
N TYR A 191 2.07 11.95 10.01
CA TYR A 191 0.69 11.45 10.14
C TYR A 191 0.17 11.53 11.58
N THR A 192 0.53 12.61 12.29
CA THR A 192 0.13 12.83 13.70
C THR A 192 -1.39 12.73 13.89
N ASP A 193 -2.19 13.34 13.00
CA ASP A 193 -3.65 13.29 13.10
C ASP A 193 -4.19 11.87 12.92
N PHE A 194 -3.65 11.08 11.97
CA PHE A 194 -4.04 9.68 11.79
C PHE A 194 -3.68 8.83 13.01
N MET A 195 -2.48 9.02 13.59
CA MET A 195 -2.06 8.27 14.76
C MET A 195 -2.89 8.59 16.01
N ARG A 196 -3.48 9.79 16.09
CA ARG A 196 -4.42 10.17 17.15
C ARG A 196 -5.77 9.48 17.01
N ILE A 197 -6.33 9.40 15.80
CA ILE A 197 -7.68 8.83 15.57
C ILE A 197 -7.67 7.30 15.37
N TYR A 198 -6.54 6.72 14.97
CA TYR A 198 -6.37 5.28 14.75
C TYR A 198 -5.40 4.70 15.77
N GLU A 199 -5.90 4.32 16.94
CA GLU A 199 -5.12 3.91 18.11
C GLU A 199 -4.14 2.74 17.88
N ASN A 200 -4.40 1.91 16.87
CA ASN A 200 -3.56 0.75 16.53
C ASN A 200 -2.49 1.09 15.49
N MET A 201 -2.48 2.30 14.92
CA MET A 201 -1.50 2.70 13.92
C MET A 201 -0.13 2.89 14.57
N CYS A 202 0.91 2.28 13.99
CA CYS A 202 2.29 2.44 14.44
C CYS A 202 3.29 2.25 13.28
N ASN A 203 4.53 2.69 13.49
CA ASN A 203 5.61 2.57 12.51
C ASN A 203 5.91 1.12 12.13
N ASP A 204 5.69 0.18 13.05
CA ASP A 204 5.84 -1.27 12.82
C ASP A 204 4.82 -1.82 11.84
N PHE A 205 3.80 -1.07 11.43
CA PHE A 205 2.83 -1.49 10.41
C PHE A 205 3.08 -0.90 9.03
N THR A 206 4.07 -0.02 8.88
CA THR A 206 4.38 0.62 7.59
C THR A 206 4.97 -0.37 6.57
N GLY A 207 4.54 -0.28 5.30
CA GLY A 207 5.22 -0.98 4.20
C GLY A 207 6.51 -0.27 3.78
N ALA A 208 7.20 -0.83 2.77
CA ALA A 208 8.31 -0.15 2.08
C ALA A 208 7.82 1.08 1.32
N TYR A 209 7.59 0.99 0.00
CA TYR A 209 7.01 2.10 -0.78
C TYR A 209 5.48 2.02 -0.89
N SER A 210 4.82 1.23 -0.03
CA SER A 210 3.37 1.21 0.12
C SER A 210 2.83 2.57 0.58
N ASP A 211 1.58 2.90 0.27
CA ASP A 211 1.02 4.20 0.67
C ASP A 211 0.96 4.37 2.19
N LEU A 212 0.62 3.31 2.93
CA LEU A 212 0.62 3.33 4.39
C LEU A 212 1.01 1.96 4.98
N GLY A 213 0.06 1.03 5.06
CA GLY A 213 0.26 -0.29 5.65
C GLY A 213 1.14 -1.21 4.81
N SER A 214 1.76 -2.16 5.50
CA SER A 214 2.49 -3.29 4.94
C SER A 214 1.57 -4.29 4.24
N TYR A 215 0.29 -4.32 4.62
CA TYR A 215 -0.72 -5.17 4.02
C TYR A 215 -2.04 -4.45 3.83
N LEU A 216 -2.76 -4.88 2.79
CA LEU A 216 -4.16 -4.56 2.56
C LEU A 216 -4.96 -5.84 2.39
N ILE A 217 -6.04 -5.98 3.17
CA ILE A 217 -7.00 -7.07 3.02
C ILE A 217 -8.31 -6.57 2.42
N VAL A 218 -8.90 -7.36 1.53
CA VAL A 218 -10.22 -7.10 0.93
C VAL A 218 -11.05 -8.38 0.99
N ASN A 219 -12.33 -8.24 1.30
CA ASN A 219 -13.28 -9.34 1.25
C ASN A 219 -13.92 -9.39 -0.14
N GLN A 220 -13.91 -10.57 -0.76
CA GLN A 220 -14.49 -10.80 -2.08
C GLN A 220 -15.99 -10.47 -2.09
N ALA A 221 -16.73 -10.81 -1.03
CA ALA A 221 -18.16 -10.54 -0.94
C ALA A 221 -18.48 -9.03 -0.94
N SER A 222 -17.57 -8.18 -0.44
CA SER A 222 -17.68 -6.72 -0.52
C SER A 222 -17.52 -6.21 -1.95
N VAL A 223 -16.62 -6.81 -2.73
CA VAL A 223 -16.45 -6.48 -4.15
C VAL A 223 -17.66 -6.92 -4.96
N ASP A 224 -18.19 -8.10 -4.67
CA ASP A 224 -19.38 -8.63 -5.35
C ASP A 224 -20.61 -7.77 -5.05
N ASP A 225 -20.82 -7.38 -3.80
CA ASP A 225 -21.91 -6.50 -3.40
C ASP A 225 -21.80 -5.09 -4.02
N LEU A 226 -20.58 -4.55 -4.14
CA LEU A 226 -20.34 -3.31 -4.89
C LEU A 226 -20.74 -3.47 -6.36
N ASN A 227 -20.38 -4.57 -7.00
CA ASN A 227 -20.71 -4.82 -8.41
C ASN A 227 -22.22 -4.97 -8.67
N LEU A 228 -23.00 -5.38 -7.68
CA LEU A 228 -24.47 -5.38 -7.75
C LEU A 228 -25.04 -3.95 -7.78
N LYS A 229 -24.31 -2.97 -7.24
CA LYS A 229 -24.71 -1.55 -7.18
C LYS A 229 -24.20 -0.74 -8.37
N ILE A 230 -23.24 -1.26 -9.13
CA ILE A 230 -22.76 -0.65 -10.38
C ILE A 230 -23.71 -1.03 -11.51
N SER A 231 -24.39 -0.03 -12.08
CA SER A 231 -25.46 -0.25 -13.07
C SER A 231 -24.97 -0.82 -14.40
N ASP A 232 -23.78 -0.42 -14.85
CA ASP A 232 -23.22 -0.86 -16.13
C ASP A 232 -22.21 -1.99 -15.90
N ASN A 233 -22.46 -3.15 -16.52
CA ASN A 233 -21.60 -4.33 -16.41
C ASN A 233 -20.16 -4.06 -16.85
N LYS A 234 -19.93 -3.13 -17.80
CA LYS A 234 -18.58 -2.82 -18.29
C LYS A 234 -17.73 -2.08 -17.25
N ASP A 235 -18.37 -1.43 -16.29
CA ASP A 235 -17.74 -0.64 -15.23
C ASP A 235 -17.58 -1.44 -13.92
N ARG A 236 -18.02 -2.71 -13.91
CA ARG A 236 -17.79 -3.63 -12.80
C ARG A 236 -16.29 -3.87 -12.61
N VAL A 237 -15.90 -4.09 -11.36
CA VAL A 237 -14.51 -4.16 -10.92
C VAL A 237 -14.19 -5.51 -10.30
N SER A 238 -12.91 -5.87 -10.26
CA SER A 238 -12.43 -7.00 -9.47
C SER A 238 -11.74 -6.52 -8.20
N ALA A 239 -11.37 -7.47 -7.32
CA ALA A 239 -10.54 -7.15 -6.16
C ALA A 239 -9.23 -6.45 -6.56
N ASP A 240 -8.70 -6.73 -7.76
CA ASP A 240 -7.44 -6.17 -8.26
C ASP A 240 -7.49 -4.65 -8.44
N ASN A 241 -8.67 -4.08 -8.71
CA ASN A 241 -8.85 -2.62 -8.75
C ASN A 241 -8.47 -1.96 -7.41
N PHE A 242 -8.63 -2.68 -6.30
CA PHE A 242 -8.32 -2.22 -4.94
C PHE A 242 -6.89 -2.56 -4.48
N ARG A 243 -6.15 -3.30 -5.31
CA ARG A 243 -4.75 -3.71 -5.13
C ARG A 243 -4.40 -4.38 -3.78
N PRO A 244 -5.25 -5.30 -3.25
CA PRO A 244 -5.02 -5.95 -1.98
C PRO A 244 -3.82 -6.89 -2.01
N ASN A 245 -3.24 -7.16 -0.84
CA ASN A 245 -2.29 -8.26 -0.68
C ASN A 245 -3.00 -9.59 -0.42
N VAL A 246 -4.13 -9.55 0.29
CA VAL A 246 -4.91 -10.71 0.67
C VAL A 246 -6.37 -10.48 0.28
N VAL A 247 -6.95 -11.43 -0.44
CA VAL A 247 -8.40 -11.49 -0.71
C VAL A 247 -8.98 -12.64 0.10
N VAL A 248 -10.10 -12.39 0.78
CA VAL A 248 -10.81 -13.38 1.59
C VAL A 248 -12.14 -13.71 0.93
N ALA A 249 -12.50 -14.99 0.86
CA ALA A 249 -13.82 -15.45 0.45
C ALA A 249 -14.55 -16.17 1.59
N GLY A 250 -15.88 -16.12 1.57
CA GLY A 250 -16.76 -16.80 2.54
C GLY A 250 -17.29 -15.89 3.66
N ALA A 251 -16.81 -14.66 3.78
CA ALA A 251 -17.26 -13.71 4.79
C ALA A 251 -18.44 -12.85 4.31
N VAL A 252 -19.19 -12.29 5.26
CA VAL A 252 -20.30 -11.36 4.98
C VAL A 252 -19.75 -10.06 4.37
N PRO A 253 -20.40 -9.46 3.34
CA PRO A 253 -19.97 -8.18 2.76
C PRO A 253 -19.68 -7.12 3.82
N TYR A 254 -18.55 -6.43 3.67
CA TYR A 254 -18.02 -5.36 4.52
C TYR A 254 -17.74 -5.73 5.97
N SER A 255 -17.86 -7.01 6.35
CA SER A 255 -17.52 -7.44 7.71
C SER A 255 -16.05 -7.16 8.06
N GLU A 256 -15.16 -7.00 7.07
CA GLU A 256 -13.77 -6.64 7.26
C GLU A 256 -13.56 -5.33 8.00
N ASP A 257 -14.51 -4.39 7.93
CA ASP A 257 -14.46 -3.13 8.66
C ASP A 257 -14.35 -3.34 10.19
N LYS A 258 -14.83 -4.49 10.68
CA LYS A 258 -14.90 -4.83 12.11
C LYS A 258 -13.83 -5.85 12.54
N TRP A 259 -13.04 -6.38 11.63
CA TRP A 259 -12.02 -7.38 11.98
C TRP A 259 -10.88 -6.69 12.72
N THR A 260 -10.79 -6.84 14.04
CA THR A 260 -9.73 -6.16 14.81
C THR A 260 -8.41 -6.94 14.78
N TRP A 261 -8.49 -8.27 14.89
CA TRP A 261 -7.39 -9.20 14.72
C TRP A 261 -7.75 -10.22 13.67
N ILE A 262 -6.76 -10.61 12.86
CA ILE A 262 -6.92 -11.59 11.80
C ILE A 262 -5.82 -12.63 11.97
N LYS A 263 -6.18 -13.91 11.95
CA LYS A 263 -5.25 -15.03 11.87
C LYS A 263 -5.47 -15.73 10.54
N ILE A 264 -4.39 -16.03 9.82
CA ILE A 264 -4.44 -16.72 8.53
C ILE A 264 -3.55 -17.96 8.60
N GLY A 265 -4.11 -19.11 8.22
CA GLY A 265 -3.41 -20.38 8.30
C GLY A 265 -3.07 -20.75 9.75
N GLU A 266 -1.87 -21.31 9.94
CA GLU A 266 -1.43 -21.84 11.24
C GLU A 266 -0.94 -20.74 12.19
N ASP A 267 -0.15 -19.78 11.70
CA ASP A 267 0.65 -18.89 12.57
C ASP A 267 0.54 -17.39 12.26
N ALA A 268 0.19 -17.00 11.03
CA ALA A 268 0.27 -15.60 10.63
C ALA A 268 -0.84 -14.78 11.29
N ILE A 269 -0.47 -13.82 12.15
CA ILE A 269 -1.40 -12.97 12.89
C ILE A 269 -1.18 -11.51 12.49
N PHE A 270 -2.28 -10.81 12.23
CA PHE A 270 -2.32 -9.42 11.82
C PHE A 270 -3.23 -8.60 12.73
N ARG A 271 -2.87 -7.33 12.89
CA ARG A 271 -3.70 -6.30 13.52
C ARG A 271 -4.18 -5.34 12.44
N THR A 272 -5.50 -5.12 12.35
CA THR A 272 -6.02 -4.04 11.51
C THR A 272 -5.87 -2.72 12.25
N PHE A 273 -5.65 -1.65 11.51
CA PHE A 273 -5.44 -0.34 12.14
C PHE A 273 -6.18 0.80 11.46
N LYS A 274 -6.58 0.66 10.19
CA LYS A 274 -7.22 1.75 9.46
C LYS A 274 -7.99 1.26 8.22
N PRO A 275 -9.24 1.72 7.98
CA PRO A 275 -9.92 1.53 6.70
C PRO A 275 -9.16 2.15 5.53
N CYS A 276 -9.09 1.43 4.41
CA CYS A 276 -8.37 1.90 3.24
C CYS A 276 -9.25 2.84 2.40
N LEU A 277 -8.91 4.13 2.41
CA LEU A 277 -9.53 5.12 1.54
C LEU A 277 -9.27 4.79 0.08
N ARG A 278 -10.30 4.93 -0.75
CA ARG A 278 -10.23 4.64 -2.18
C ARG A 278 -10.14 5.91 -2.99
N CYS A 279 -9.21 5.90 -3.93
CA CYS A 279 -8.92 7.02 -4.82
C CYS A 279 -9.13 6.62 -6.28
N SER A 280 -9.01 7.59 -7.19
CA SER A 280 -9.21 7.43 -8.63
C SER A 280 -8.29 6.42 -9.35
N VAL A 281 -7.41 5.71 -8.64
CA VAL A 281 -6.66 4.58 -9.20
C VAL A 281 -7.56 3.36 -9.36
N THR A 282 -8.56 3.19 -8.47
CA THR A 282 -9.51 2.06 -8.56
C THR A 282 -10.38 2.13 -9.82
N THR A 283 -10.49 3.32 -10.43
CA THR A 283 -11.25 3.53 -11.67
C THR A 283 -10.48 3.13 -12.93
N ILE A 284 -9.27 2.58 -12.80
CA ILE A 284 -8.46 2.11 -13.91
C ILE A 284 -8.52 0.58 -13.88
N ASN A 285 -8.94 -0.02 -14.99
CA ASN A 285 -8.88 -1.47 -15.14
C ASN A 285 -7.41 -1.91 -15.19
N PRO A 286 -6.94 -2.78 -14.27
CA PRO A 286 -5.53 -3.15 -14.19
C PRO A 286 -5.05 -4.02 -15.37
N ASP A 287 -5.97 -4.63 -16.12
CA ASP A 287 -5.65 -5.50 -17.25
C ASP A 287 -5.74 -4.76 -18.59
N THR A 288 -6.69 -3.84 -18.78
CA THR A 288 -6.86 -3.06 -20.03
C THR A 288 -6.24 -1.67 -19.99
N LEU A 289 -5.90 -1.16 -18.79
CA LEU A 289 -5.43 0.21 -18.52
C LEU A 289 -6.46 1.31 -18.79
N GLU A 290 -7.68 0.94 -19.17
CA GLU A 290 -8.74 1.89 -19.46
C GLU A 290 -9.30 2.47 -18.16
N ARG A 291 -9.53 3.78 -18.18
CA ARG A 291 -10.17 4.49 -17.08
C ARG A 291 -11.68 4.54 -17.32
N SER A 292 -12.45 4.17 -16.31
CA SER A 292 -13.91 4.32 -16.32
C SER A 292 -14.29 5.78 -16.58
N LYS A 293 -15.06 6.01 -17.65
CA LYS A 293 -15.64 7.33 -17.98
C LYS A 293 -16.72 7.74 -16.97
N ALA A 294 -17.40 6.76 -16.38
CA ALA A 294 -18.41 6.98 -15.34
C ALA A 294 -17.81 7.23 -13.95
N HIS A 295 -16.47 7.19 -13.83
CA HIS A 295 -15.75 7.33 -12.57
C HIS A 295 -16.05 6.19 -11.57
N GLU A 296 -16.43 5.02 -12.08
CA GLU A 296 -16.63 3.82 -11.25
C GLU A 296 -15.28 3.17 -10.90
N PRO A 297 -15.14 2.56 -9.72
CA PRO A 297 -16.19 2.32 -8.71
C PRO A 297 -16.34 3.46 -7.69
N ILE A 298 -15.58 4.55 -7.83
CA ILE A 298 -15.55 5.63 -6.83
C ILE A 298 -16.90 6.33 -6.71
N LYS A 299 -17.58 6.55 -7.84
CA LYS A 299 -18.93 7.14 -7.85
C LYS A 299 -19.89 6.31 -7.01
N THR A 300 -19.99 5.01 -7.27
CA THR A 300 -20.87 4.11 -6.51
C THR A 300 -20.45 4.00 -5.05
N LEU A 301 -19.16 3.82 -4.76
CA LEU A 301 -18.70 3.73 -3.38
C LEU A 301 -19.01 4.99 -2.56
N LYS A 302 -18.91 6.19 -3.15
CA LYS A 302 -19.23 7.44 -2.44
C LYS A 302 -20.69 7.55 -2.02
N SER A 303 -21.62 6.81 -2.62
CA SER A 303 -23.04 6.91 -2.25
C SER A 303 -23.37 6.16 -0.95
N TYR A 304 -22.55 5.21 -0.50
CA TYR A 304 -22.88 4.37 0.66
C TYR A 304 -21.68 3.89 1.51
N ARG A 305 -20.43 4.17 1.11
CA ARG A 305 -19.21 3.71 1.80
C ARG A 305 -18.33 4.85 2.30
N LEU A 306 -18.93 5.93 2.77
CA LEU A 306 -18.19 6.95 3.52
C LEU A 306 -18.01 6.50 4.97
N LEU A 307 -16.95 6.99 5.64
CA LEU A 307 -16.77 6.77 7.07
C LEU A 307 -17.96 7.37 7.84
N GLU A 308 -18.44 6.67 8.86
CA GLU A 308 -19.54 7.15 9.72
C GLU A 308 -19.03 8.00 10.88
N ASP A 309 -17.86 7.64 11.42
CA ASP A 309 -17.22 8.34 12.54
C ASP A 309 -16.81 9.78 12.15
N THR A 310 -17.31 10.76 12.91
CA THR A 310 -17.15 12.18 12.61
C THR A 310 -15.72 12.68 12.79
N GLU A 311 -14.97 12.15 13.77
CA GLU A 311 -13.57 12.53 13.99
C GLU A 311 -12.68 11.96 12.88
N GLN A 312 -12.92 10.71 12.48
CA GLN A 312 -12.24 10.12 11.33
C GLN A 312 -12.55 10.91 10.07
N ARG A 313 -13.81 11.27 9.79
CA ARG A 313 -14.18 12.08 8.62
C ARG A 313 -13.53 13.47 8.61
N LYS A 314 -13.33 14.12 9.76
CA LYS A 314 -12.64 15.43 9.81
C LYS A 314 -11.21 15.36 9.27
N VAL A 315 -10.54 14.24 9.51
CA VAL A 315 -9.15 14.02 9.07
C VAL A 315 -9.08 13.40 7.67
N GLU A 316 -9.95 12.43 7.39
CA GLU A 316 -9.95 11.64 6.16
C GLU A 316 -10.74 12.28 5.01
N GLY A 317 -11.66 13.19 5.31
CA GLY A 317 -12.59 13.78 4.35
C GLY A 317 -13.64 12.80 3.81
N ASP A 318 -14.29 13.18 2.71
CA ASP A 318 -15.37 12.41 2.07
C ASP A 318 -14.84 11.43 1.02
N HIS A 319 -13.88 10.62 1.44
CA HIS A 319 -13.34 9.53 0.65
C HIS A 319 -14.03 8.22 1.00
N PRO A 320 -14.46 7.43 0.00
CA PRO A 320 -15.07 6.15 0.28
C PRO A 320 -14.03 5.13 0.75
N VAL A 321 -14.48 4.13 1.49
CA VAL A 321 -13.66 3.03 2.02
C VAL A 321 -14.05 1.68 1.43
N MET A 322 -13.04 0.84 1.27
CA MET A 322 -13.16 -0.58 0.93
C MET A 322 -11.94 -1.26 1.51
N GLY A 323 -12.02 -2.44 2.11
CA GLY A 323 -10.85 -3.14 2.67
C GLY A 323 -10.13 -2.42 3.83
N MET A 324 -9.23 -3.16 4.48
CA MET A 324 -8.56 -2.71 5.71
C MET A 324 -7.05 -2.77 5.57
N TYR A 325 -6.37 -1.71 6.02
CA TYR A 325 -4.93 -1.80 6.28
C TYR A 325 -4.70 -2.65 7.53
N MET A 326 -3.72 -3.54 7.41
CA MET A 326 -3.25 -4.37 8.50
C MET A 326 -1.73 -4.39 8.55
N GLY A 327 -1.20 -4.66 9.73
CA GLY A 327 0.22 -4.94 9.92
C GLY A 327 0.41 -6.30 10.58
N VAL A 328 1.54 -6.94 10.27
CA VAL A 328 1.86 -8.26 10.82
C VAL A 328 2.29 -8.14 12.27
N HIS A 329 1.69 -8.96 13.14
CA HIS A 329 2.12 -9.16 14.52
C HIS A 329 2.98 -10.42 14.63
N THR A 330 2.45 -11.54 14.15
CA THR A 330 3.17 -12.81 14.11
C THR A 330 3.42 -13.16 12.66
N LYS A 331 4.70 -13.24 12.28
CA LYS A 331 5.12 -13.68 10.95
C LYS A 331 4.73 -15.13 10.76
N GLY A 332 4.44 -15.51 9.53
CA GLY A 332 4.09 -16.88 9.21
C GLY A 332 3.82 -17.05 7.74
N ARG A 333 3.74 -18.32 7.34
CA ARG A 333 3.43 -18.69 5.98
C ARG A 333 1.93 -18.62 5.73
N ILE A 334 1.56 -18.10 4.57
CA ILE A 334 0.18 -18.03 4.09
C ILE A 334 0.12 -18.67 2.70
N LYS A 335 -0.93 -19.42 2.41
CA LYS A 335 -1.22 -20.00 1.10
C LYS A 335 -2.67 -19.75 0.68
N PHE A 336 -2.89 -19.84 -0.62
CA PHE A 336 -4.24 -19.89 -1.18
C PHE A 336 -5.03 -21.04 -0.52
N GLY A 337 -6.28 -20.77 -0.16
CA GLY A 337 -7.16 -21.71 0.53
C GLY A 337 -6.95 -21.79 2.04
N ASP A 338 -5.98 -21.08 2.62
CA ASP A 338 -5.82 -21.08 4.08
C ASP A 338 -7.07 -20.55 4.78
N PRO A 339 -7.47 -21.15 5.91
CA PRO A 339 -8.55 -20.62 6.72
C PRO A 339 -8.19 -19.23 7.26
N VAL A 340 -9.17 -18.34 7.27
CA VAL A 340 -9.08 -16.99 7.83
C VAL A 340 -9.96 -16.92 9.06
N PHE A 341 -9.37 -16.50 10.17
CA PHE A 341 -10.03 -16.33 11.45
C PHE A 341 -9.98 -14.88 11.91
N ILE A 342 -10.97 -14.49 12.70
CA ILE A 342 -10.99 -13.20 13.39
C ILE A 342 -11.12 -13.39 14.90
N SER A 343 -10.76 -12.37 15.67
CA SER A 343 -11.02 -12.33 17.12
C SER A 343 -12.51 -12.58 17.40
N SER A 344 -12.82 -13.58 18.22
CA SER A 344 -14.14 -13.73 18.82
C SER A 344 -14.22 -12.82 20.05
N ASN A 345 -15.34 -12.10 20.22
CA ASN A 345 -15.63 -11.41 21.48
C ASN A 345 -15.92 -12.41 22.61
#